data_AF-A0A350I2A2-F1
#
_entry.id   AF-A0A350I2A2-F1
#
_cell.length_a   1.000
_cell.length_b   1.000
_cell.length_c   1.000
_cell.angle_alpha   90.00
_cell.angle_beta   90.00
_cell.angle_gamma   90.00
#
_symmetry.space_group_name_H-M   'P 1'
#
loop_
_entity.id
_entity.type
_entity.pdbx_description
1 polymer ?
#
loop_
_entity_poly.entity_id
_entity_poly.type
_entity_poly.pdbx_seq_one_letter_code
_entity_poly.pdbx_strand_id
1 'polypeptide(L)' 'IRSDGAKVLIDRCEAIETALKEARAGDIVVIAGKGHERYQEFAHTVVPFDDKETAIEALNAMGYGSPESIEERRAS' A
#
# COMPACT_ATOMS: atom_id res chain seq x y z
N ILE A 1 12.62 19.21 11.43
CA ILE A 1 12.86 17.75 11.34
C ILE A 1 13.94 17.58 10.29
N ARG A 2 15.13 17.06 10.65
CA ARG A 2 16.24 16.92 9.69
C ARG A 2 15.84 15.94 8.58
N SER A 3 16.20 16.32 7.35
CA SER A 3 15.64 15.86 6.08
C SER A 3 16.72 15.25 5.19
N ASP A 4 17.41 14.24 5.71
CA ASP A 4 18.44 13.48 5.03
C ASP A 4 18.07 11.99 5.02
N GLY A 5 17.13 11.63 4.15
CA GLY A 5 16.96 10.24 3.69
C GLY A 5 15.54 9.67 3.62
N ALA A 6 14.51 10.41 4.06
CA ALA A 6 13.14 9.90 4.05
C ALA A 6 12.16 10.85 3.32
N LYS A 7 11.30 10.26 2.49
CA LYS A 7 10.11 10.94 1.94
C LYS A 7 8.98 10.81 2.95
N VAL A 8 8.40 11.94 3.34
CA VAL A 8 7.30 11.98 4.32
C VAL A 8 6.03 12.39 3.61
N LEU A 9 5.05 11.49 3.58
CA LEU A 9 3.70 11.71 3.08
C LEU A 9 2.73 11.48 4.24
N ILE A 10 1.88 12.47 4.52
CA ILE A 10 0.99 12.46 5.68
C ILE A 10 -0.24 11.59 5.42
N ASP A 11 -0.72 11.60 4.17
CA ASP A 11 -1.82 10.75 3.75
C ASP A 11 -1.32 9.31 3.54
N ARG A 12 -2.00 8.37 4.20
CA ARG A 12 -1.60 6.96 4.19
C ARG A 12 -1.83 6.30 2.84
N CYS A 13 -2.90 6.67 2.13
CA CYS A 13 -3.17 6.18 0.78
C CYS A 13 -2.08 6.66 -0.18
N GLU A 14 -1.79 7.97 -0.15
CA GLU A 14 -0.75 8.59 -0.97
C GLU A 14 0.63 7.96 -0.72
N ALA A 15 0.96 7.67 0.54
CA ALA A 15 2.22 7.03 0.92
C ALA A 15 2.36 5.63 0.30
N ILE A 16 1.31 4.81 0.39
CA ILE A 16 1.31 3.44 -0.16
C ILE A 16 1.41 3.50 -1.68
N GLU A 17 0.57 4.30 -2.34
CA GLU A 17 0.60 4.45 -3.79
C GLU A 17 1.96 4.92 -4.29
N THR A 18 2.54 5.91 -3.61
CA THR A 18 3.84 6.46 -3.96
C THR A 18 4.94 5.41 -3.84
N ALA A 19 4.97 4.67 -2.73
CA ALA A 19 5.97 3.63 -2.50
C ALA A 19 5.91 2.54 -3.58
N LEU A 20 4.69 2.13 -3.98
CA LEU A 20 4.49 1.14 -5.04
C LEU A 20 4.88 1.69 -6.44
N LYS A 21 4.54 2.96 -6.74
CA LYS A 21 4.91 3.61 -8.00
C LYS A 21 6.41 3.83 -8.14
N GLU A 22 7.12 4.06 -7.04
CA GLU A 22 8.58 4.26 -7.04
C GLU A 22 9.39 2.95 -7.05
N ALA A 23 8.77 1.84 -6.62
CA ALA A 23 9.39 0.52 -6.62
C ALA A 23 9.68 0.01 -8.03
N ARG A 24 10.82 -0.68 -8.18
CA ARG A 24 11.27 -1.28 -9.44
C ARG A 24 11.15 -2.79 -9.40
N ALA A 25 11.27 -3.42 -10.56
CA ALA A 25 11.31 -4.88 -10.65
C ALA A 25 12.43 -5.44 -9.77
N GLY A 26 12.08 -6.34 -8.85
CA GLY A 26 13.01 -6.94 -7.88
C GLY A 26 13.01 -6.27 -6.51
N ASP A 27 12.41 -5.09 -6.36
CA ASP A 27 12.26 -4.44 -5.06
C ASP A 27 11.14 -5.11 -4.23
N ILE A 28 11.26 -4.98 -2.91
CA ILE A 28 10.23 -5.42 -1.96
C ILE A 28 9.76 -4.19 -1.18
N VAL A 29 8.45 -3.92 -1.25
CA VAL A 29 7.80 -2.89 -0.43
C VAL A 29 7.15 -3.56 0.78
N VAL A 30 7.45 -3.06 1.98
CA VAL A 30 6.86 -3.52 3.24
C VAL A 30 6.03 -2.39 3.83
N ILE A 31 4.73 -2.63 4.01
CA ILE A 31 3.81 -1.73 4.74
C ILE A 31 3.73 -2.25 6.17
N ALA A 32 4.11 -1.43 7.16
CA ALA A 32 4.25 -1.84 8.56
C ALA A 32 3.56 -0.88 9.54
N GLY A 33 3.22 -1.38 10.73
CA GLY A 33 2.76 -0.59 11.88
C GLY A 33 1.35 -0.91 12.37
N LYS A 34 0.40 -1.19 11.47
CA LYS A 34 -1.03 -1.31 11.80
C LYS A 34 -1.57 -2.74 11.88
N GLY A 35 -0.93 -3.69 11.20
CA GLY A 35 -1.37 -5.10 11.21
C GLY A 35 -2.66 -5.34 10.43
N HIS A 36 -3.57 -6.17 10.95
CA HIS A 36 -4.84 -6.54 10.30
C HIS A 36 -5.99 -5.55 10.57
N GLU A 37 -5.71 -4.35 11.09
CA GLU A 37 -6.75 -3.39 11.42
C GLU A 37 -7.29 -2.67 10.17
N ARG A 38 -8.61 -2.60 10.07
CA ARG A 38 -9.34 -2.05 8.91
C ARG A 38 -9.88 -0.64 9.10
N TYR A 39 -9.28 0.14 10.00
CA TYR A 39 -9.71 1.50 10.30
C TYR A 39 -8.53 2.40 10.67
N GLN A 40 -8.56 3.67 10.34
CA GLN A 40 -7.56 4.64 10.77
C GLN A 40 -8.14 5.51 11.88
N GLU A 41 -7.46 5.51 13.02
CA GLU A 41 -7.80 6.39 14.14
C GLU A 41 -7.15 7.77 13.97
N PHE A 42 -7.96 8.79 14.18
CA PHE A 42 -7.55 10.19 14.35
C PHE A 42 -8.00 10.66 15.73
N ALA A 43 -7.49 11.81 16.17
CA ALA A 43 -7.75 12.35 17.52
C ALA A 43 -9.24 12.40 17.92
N HIS A 44 -10.16 12.54 16.96
CA HIS A 44 -11.60 12.71 17.21
C HIS A 44 -12.48 11.79 16.36
N THR A 45 -11.92 10.94 15.51
CA THR A 45 -12.72 10.10 14.62
C THR A 45 -11.97 8.86 14.18
N VAL A 46 -12.71 7.85 13.75
CA VAL A 46 -12.20 6.61 13.20
C VAL A 46 -12.82 6.44 11.82
N VAL A 47 -11.98 6.27 10.80
CA VAL A 47 -12.44 6.09 9.41
C VAL A 47 -12.09 4.69 8.91
N PRO A 48 -12.92 4.04 8.07
CA PRO A 48 -12.54 2.80 7.40
C PRO A 48 -11.27 2.99 6.57
N PHE A 49 -10.28 2.10 6.75
CA PHE A 49 -9.04 2.09 5.99
C PHE A 49 -8.32 0.75 6.14
N ASP A 50 -8.06 0.04 5.05
CA ASP A 50 -7.32 -1.22 5.03
C ASP A 50 -6.09 -1.09 4.11
N ASP A 51 -4.88 -1.18 4.68
CA ASP A 51 -3.61 -1.06 3.95
C ASP A 51 -3.51 -2.09 2.80
N LYS A 52 -4.05 -3.30 3.02
CA LYS A 52 -4.01 -4.38 2.04
C LYS A 52 -4.89 -4.06 0.85
N GLU A 53 -6.11 -3.57 1.11
CA GLU A 53 -7.05 -3.20 0.06
C GLU A 53 -6.48 -2.07 -0.80
N THR A 54 -5.98 -1.01 -0.16
CA THR A 54 -5.32 0.11 -0.85
C THR A 54 -4.14 -0.34 -1.72
N ALA A 55 -3.28 -1.24 -1.21
CA ALA A 55 -2.16 -1.76 -1.99
C ALA A 55 -2.62 -2.59 -3.20
N ILE A 56 -3.65 -3.42 -3.03
CA ILE A 56 -4.22 -4.23 -4.13
C ILE A 56 -4.81 -3.31 -5.21
N GLU A 57 -5.58 -2.30 -4.82
CA GLU A 57 -6.18 -1.34 -5.75
C GLU A 57 -5.10 -0.59 -6.54
N ALA A 58 -4.05 -0.13 -5.86
CA ALA A 58 -2.92 0.55 -6.52
C ALA A 58 -2.20 -0.37 -7.53
N LEU A 59 -1.91 -1.63 -7.15
CA LEU A 59 -1.28 -2.61 -8.04
C LEU A 59 -2.18 -2.97 -9.23
N ASN A 60 -3.49 -3.10 -9.02
CA ASN A 60 -4.48 -3.32 -10.08
C ASN A 60 -4.50 -2.15 -11.08
N ALA A 61 -4.50 -0.91 -10.58
CA ALA A 61 -4.44 0.29 -11.42
C ALA A 61 -3.13 0.38 -12.23
N MET A 62 -2.04 -0.23 -11.73
CA MET A 62 -0.76 -0.34 -12.44
C MET A 62 -0.70 -1.53 -13.42
N GLY A 63 -1.74 -2.36 -13.49
CA GLY A 63 -1.86 -3.48 -14.43
C GLY A 63 -1.34 -4.82 -13.93
N TYR A 64 -1.09 -4.98 -12.62
CA TYR A 64 -0.61 -6.26 -12.07
C TYR A 64 -1.69 -7.35 -11.95
N GLY A 65 -2.97 -6.98 -12.09
CA GLY A 65 -4.12 -7.88 -11.98
C GLY A 65 -4.46 -8.26 -10.54
N SER A 66 -5.69 -8.74 -10.30
CA SER A 66 -6.13 -9.13 -8.95
C SER A 66 -5.31 -10.31 -8.44
N PRO A 67 -5.18 -10.47 -7.10
CA PRO A 67 -4.52 -11.64 -6.52
C PRO A 67 -5.07 -12.96 -7.06
N GLU A 68 -6.40 -13.06 -7.27
CA GLU A 68 -7.01 -14.27 -7.86
C GLU A 68 -6.52 -14.50 -9.30
N SER A 69 -6.45 -13.44 -10.12
CA SER A 69 -5.98 -13.56 -11.50
C SER A 69 -4.49 -13.95 -11.61
N ILE A 70 -3.67 -13.60 -10.63
CA ILE A 70 -2.26 -14.02 -10.57
C ILE A 70 -2.16 -15.50 -10.19
N GLU A 71 -3.01 -15.96 -9.27
CA GLU A 71 -3.03 -17.35 -8.80
C GLU A 71 -3.47 -18.31 -9.93
N GLU A 72 -4.48 -17.93 -10.70
CA GLU A 72 -4.90 -18.64 -11.91
C GLU A 72 -3.76 -18.76 -12.95
N ARG A 73 -3.01 -17.67 -13.18
CA ARG A 73 -1.86 -17.66 -14.09
C ARG A 73 -0.69 -18.54 -13.64
N ARG A 74 -0.56 -18.78 -12.33
CA ARG A 74 0.50 -19.65 -11.76
C ARG A 74 0.10 -21.13 -11.73
N ALA A 75 -1.19 -21.42 -11.77
CA ALA A 75 -1.74 -22.77 -11.79
C ALA A 75 -1.80 -23.39 -13.20
N SER A 76 -1.54 -22.60 -14.24
CA SER A 76 -1.43 -23.02 -15.65
C SER A 76 0.03 -23.15 -16.08
#